data_AF-A0A529MEN5-F1
#
_entry.id   AF-A0A529MEN5-F1
#
_cell.length_a   1.000
_cell.length_b   1.000
_cell.length_c   1.000
_cell.angle_alpha   90.00
_cell.angle_beta   90.00
_cell.angle_gamma   90.00
#
_symmetry.space_group_name_H-M   'P 1'
#
loop_
_entity.id
_entity.type
_entity.pdbx_description
1 polymer ?
#
loop_
_entity_poly.entity_id
_entity_poly.type
_entity_poly.pdbx_seq_one_letter_code
_entity_poly.pdbx_strand_id
1 'polypeptide(L)' 'METAELRYNWADPDVYETFIGRWSEHLASPFLTRANVAPGSRVLDVACGTGVLSKA' A
#
# COMPACT_ATOMS: atom_id res chain seq x y z
N MET A 1 34.63 8.77 -10.21
CA MET A 1 33.42 8.11 -10.72
C MET A 1 32.47 8.00 -9.56
N GLU A 2 31.57 8.98 -9.45
CA GLU A 2 30.62 9.08 -8.35
C GLU A 2 29.56 8.01 -8.57
N THR A 3 29.46 7.04 -7.65
CA THR A 3 28.36 6.08 -7.64
C THR A 3 27.08 6.85 -7.40
N ALA A 4 26.26 6.99 -8.43
CA ALA A 4 24.90 7.47 -8.26
C ALA A 4 24.21 6.52 -7.27
N GLU A 5 23.89 7.01 -6.06
CA GLU A 5 22.95 6.32 -5.20
C GLU A 5 21.65 6.15 -6.01
N LEU A 6 21.26 4.91 -6.28
CA LEU A 6 19.90 4.60 -6.71
C LEU A 6 18.98 4.94 -5.53
N ARG A 7 18.61 6.21 -5.42
CA ARG A 7 17.53 6.63 -4.54
C ARG A 7 16.24 6.21 -5.20
N TYR A 8 15.68 5.09 -4.73
CA TYR A 8 14.29 4.77 -5.03
C TYR A 8 13.43 5.92 -4.51
N ASN A 9 12.86 6.69 -5.42
CA ASN A 9 11.91 7.74 -5.08
C ASN A 9 10.61 7.05 -4.66
N TRP A 10 10.44 6.82 -3.36
CA TRP A 10 9.23 6.18 -2.83
C TRP A 10 7.97 7.05 -2.94
N ALA A 11 8.11 8.32 -3.34
CA ALA A 11 6.97 9.15 -3.73
C ALA A 11 6.49 8.87 -5.16
N ASP A 12 7.24 8.11 -5.96
CA ASP A 12 6.79 7.60 -7.25
C ASP A 12 5.89 6.36 -7.00
N PRO A 13 4.61 6.41 -7.41
CA PRO A 13 3.69 5.31 -7.16
C PRO A 13 4.07 4.03 -7.93
N ASP A 14 4.65 4.13 -9.12
CA ASP A 14 5.00 2.95 -9.93
C ASP A 14 6.19 2.21 -9.30
N VAL A 15 7.15 2.96 -8.74
CA VAL A 15 8.28 2.41 -7.98
C VAL A 15 7.79 1.75 -6.68
N TYR A 16 6.89 2.41 -5.96
CA TYR A 16 6.31 1.88 -4.72
C TYR A 16 5.54 0.58 -4.99
N GLU A 17 4.69 0.54 -6.01
CA GLU A 17 3.87 -0.63 -6.35
C GLU A 17 4.71 -1.82 -6.80
N THR A 18 5.76 -1.58 -7.59
CA THR A 18 6.65 -2.65 -8.06
C THR A 18 7.26 -3.43 -6.88
N PHE A 19 7.54 -2.74 -5.77
CA PHE A 19 8.17 -3.35 -4.60
C PHE A 19 7.15 -3.80 -3.54
N ILE A 20 6.31 -2.87 -3.05
CA ILE A 20 5.36 -3.12 -1.96
C ILE A 20 4.05 -3.71 -2.48
N GLY A 21 3.54 -3.21 -3.61
CA GLY A 21 2.25 -3.58 -4.22
C GLY A 21 2.05 -5.09 -4.30
N ARG A 22 3.08 -5.80 -4.82
CA ARG A 22 3.12 -7.28 -4.92
C ARG A 22 2.73 -8.01 -3.65
N TRP A 23 3.10 -7.46 -2.48
CA TRP A 23 2.80 -8.07 -1.19
C TRP A 23 1.53 -7.50 -0.58
N SER A 24 1.34 -6.17 -0.63
CA SER A 24 0.20 -5.51 -0.01
C SER A 24 -1.13 -5.93 -0.64
N GLU A 25 -1.18 -6.17 -1.95
CA GLU A 25 -2.41 -6.61 -2.63
C GLU A 25 -2.89 -7.96 -2.08
N HIS A 26 -1.99 -8.93 -1.91
CA HIS A 26 -2.34 -10.23 -1.35
C HIS A 26 -2.69 -10.19 0.14
N LEU A 27 -2.11 -9.23 0.87
CA LEU A 27 -2.35 -9.07 2.31
C LEU A 27 -3.59 -8.22 2.62
N ALA A 28 -4.12 -7.46 1.67
CA ALA A 28 -5.21 -6.52 1.90
C ALA A 28 -6.49 -7.20 2.39
N SER A 29 -7.04 -8.16 1.64
CA SER A 29 -8.26 -8.87 2.02
C SER A 29 -8.16 -9.63 3.36
N PRO A 30 -7.10 -10.40 3.68
CA PRO A 30 -6.98 -11.04 4.98
C PRO A 30 -6.78 -10.02 6.12
N PHE A 31 -6.11 -8.89 5.86
CA PHE A 31 -6.02 -7.80 6.83
C PHE A 31 -7.40 -7.19 7.12
N LEU A 32 -8.19 -6.87 6.11
CA LEU A 32 -9.55 -6.31 6.27
C LEU A 32 -10.48 -7.28 7.00
N THR A 33 -10.38 -8.58 6.68
CA THR A 33 -11.10 -9.65 7.40
C THR A 33 -10.75 -9.63 8.88
N ARG A 34 -9.46 -9.51 9.21
CA ARG A 34 -8.99 -9.43 10.60
C ARG A 34 -9.39 -8.14 11.30
N ALA A 35 -9.42 -7.02 10.58
CA ALA A 35 -9.87 -5.73 11.09
C ALA A 35 -11.36 -5.76 11.47
N ASN A 36 -12.14 -6.67 10.88
CA ASN A 36 -13.54 -6.95 11.23
C ASN A 36 -14.39 -5.67 11.28
N VAL A 37 -14.24 -4.84 10.23
CA VAL A 37 -14.98 -3.59 10.09
C VAL A 37 -16.46 -3.92 9.87
N ALA A 38 -17.33 -3.39 10.73
CA ALA A 38 -18.76 -3.65 10.64
C ALA A 38 -19.38 -3.00 9.39
N PRO A 39 -20.39 -3.63 8.75
CA PRO A 39 -21.13 -3.03 7.64
C PRO A 39 -21.67 -1.63 8.00
N GLY A 40 -21.51 -0.67 7.09
CA GLY A 40 -21.94 0.72 7.30
C GLY A 40 -20.98 1.59 8.12
N SER A 41 -19.86 1.03 8.60
CA SER A 41 -18.80 1.82 9.25
C SER A 41 -18.14 2.77 8.26
N ARG A 42 -17.62 3.89 8.76
CA ARG A 42 -16.76 4.81 7.99
C ARG A 42 -15.34 4.70 8.52
N VAL A 43 -14.41 4.33 7.65
CA VAL A 43 -12.98 4.15 7.98
C VAL A 43 -12.16 5.12 7.15
N LEU A 44 -11.10 5.65 7.74
CA LEU A 44 -10.09 6.46 7.07
C LEU A 44 -8.79 5.65 6.98
N ASP A 45 -8.33 5.43 5.76
CA ASP A 45 -7.03 4.82 5.47
C ASP A 45 -5.96 5.92 5.43
N VAL A 46 -5.11 5.99 6.46
CA VAL A 46 -4.12 7.06 6.64
C VAL A 46 -2.78 6.60 6.08
N ALA A 47 -2.12 7.47 5.31
CA ALA A 47 -0.90 7.13 4.58
C ALA A 47 -1.09 5.90 3.68
N CYS A 48 -2.24 5.86 2.99
CA CYS A 48 -2.73 4.72 2.23
C CYS A 48 -1.88 4.32 1.02
N GLY A 49 -0.77 5.02 0.75
CA GLY A 49 0.03 4.83 -0.46
C GLY A 49 -0.83 5.01 -1.70
N THR A 50 -0.87 3.99 -2.56
CA THR A 50 -1.73 3.95 -3.76
C THR A 50 -3.15 3.47 -3.48
N GLY A 51 -3.50 3.27 -2.21
CA GLY A 51 -4.85 2.91 -1.75
C GLY A 51 -5.18 1.42 -1.82
N VAL A 52 -4.19 0.53 -1.79
CA VAL A 52 -4.39 -0.93 -1.91
C VAL A 52 -5.42 -1.46 -0.92
N LEU A 53 -5.39 -1.02 0.35
CA LEU A 53 -6.36 -1.45 1.36
C LEU A 53 -7.78 -0.93 1.09
N SER A 54 -7.91 0.28 0.57
CA SER A 54 -9.21 0.88 0.25
C SER A 54 -9.85 0.31 -1.02
N LYS A 55 -9.07 -0.33 -1.89
CA LYS A 55 -9.54 -0.96 -3.14
C LYS A 55 -9.92 -2.44 -2.98
N ALA A 56 -9.43 -3.09 -1.94
CA ALA A 56 -9.68 -4.51 -1.64
C ALA A 56 -11.04 -4.74 -0.98
#